data_AF-G7UNV3-F1
#
_entry.id   AF-G7UNV3-F1
#
_cell.length_a   1.000
_cell.length_b   1.000
_cell.length_c   1.000
_cell.angle_alpha   90.00
_cell.angle_beta   90.00
_cell.angle_gamma   90.00
#
_symmetry.space_group_name_H-M   'P 1'
#
loop_
_entity.id
_entity.type
_entity.pdbx_description
1 polymer ?
#
loop_
_entity_poly.entity_id
_entity_poly.type
_entity_poly.pdbx_seq_one_letter_code
_entity_poly.pdbx_strand_id
1 'polypeptide(L)'
;MSVVTTTPPEITRAVRRLADSVVRGAEPVYLDVQPEADAIVHECFPNVQAKVAQDGGQMLCGWQLWEWPHVLVEAEFHAVWISPVGELVDITPKPEGETRILFVPDPRRRYEGLAIDNVRMPLRDDLLIKHFIQMSEAIVQVMNRGERSSQYGEVSVPANEIQPLLQARDFLGQSLGAGLREHAPCLCGSGSKYKRCHGAQVERFFRR
;
A
#
# COMPACT_ATOMS: atom_id res chain seq x y z
N MET A 1 -2.07 -17.22 -3.72
CA MET A 1 -1.92 -16.60 -2.40
C MET A 1 -1.77 -15.11 -2.62
N SER A 2 -2.62 -14.32 -1.96
CA SER A 2 -2.60 -12.85 -1.99
C SER A 2 -1.29 -12.33 -1.38
N VAL A 3 -0.99 -11.05 -1.67
CA VAL A 3 0.00 -10.27 -0.93
C VAL A 3 -0.36 -10.37 0.56
N VAL A 4 0.57 -10.81 1.39
CA VAL A 4 0.35 -10.93 2.85
C VAL A 4 1.11 -9.80 3.52
N THR A 5 0.53 -8.61 3.52
CA THR A 5 1.01 -7.49 4.34
C THR A 5 0.28 -7.51 5.68
N THR A 6 0.99 -7.17 6.76
CA THR A 6 0.40 -6.91 8.07
C THR A 6 1.15 -5.78 8.77
N THR A 7 0.64 -5.30 9.91
CA THR A 7 1.30 -4.26 10.70
C THR A 7 2.70 -4.74 11.13
N PRO A 8 3.77 -3.97 10.87
CA PRO A 8 5.11 -4.33 11.31
C PRO A 8 5.14 -4.54 12.83
N PRO A 9 5.58 -5.70 13.34
CA PRO A 9 5.55 -5.99 14.78
C PRO A 9 6.60 -5.17 15.55
N GLU A 10 7.60 -4.66 14.86
CA GLU A 10 8.65 -3.82 15.41
C GLU A 10 9.12 -2.75 14.41
N ILE A 11 9.64 -1.64 14.92
CA ILE A 11 10.16 -0.54 14.11
C ILE A 11 11.62 -0.85 13.71
N THR A 12 11.79 -1.70 12.70
CA THR A 12 13.11 -2.06 12.15
C THR A 12 13.78 -0.91 11.42
N ARG A 13 15.07 -1.06 11.05
CA ARG A 13 15.77 -0.08 10.19
C ARG A 13 15.06 0.14 8.85
N ALA A 14 14.43 -0.89 8.27
CA ALA A 14 13.69 -0.74 7.02
C ALA A 14 12.43 0.11 7.22
N VAL A 15 11.67 -0.17 8.29
CA VAL A 15 10.47 0.59 8.66
C VAL A 15 10.81 2.06 8.95
N ARG A 16 11.89 2.35 9.70
CA ARG A 16 12.34 3.74 9.94
C ARG A 16 12.70 4.46 8.65
N ARG A 17 13.44 3.80 7.75
CA ARG A 17 13.80 4.39 6.44
C ARG A 17 12.57 4.70 5.60
N LEU A 18 11.56 3.83 5.62
CA LEU A 18 10.30 4.08 4.93
C LEU A 18 9.57 5.27 5.54
N ALA A 19 9.44 5.33 6.88
CA ALA A 19 8.84 6.46 7.58
C ALA A 19 9.53 7.79 7.22
N ASP A 20 10.87 7.82 7.26
CA ASP A 20 11.66 9.00 6.88
C ASP A 20 11.51 9.38 5.40
N SER A 21 11.23 8.42 4.53
CA SER A 21 11.02 8.67 3.10
C SER A 21 9.69 9.36 2.81
N VAL A 22 8.67 9.12 3.64
CA VAL A 22 7.34 9.72 3.48
C VAL A 22 7.15 10.98 4.30
N VAL A 23 7.71 11.03 5.52
CA VAL A 23 7.69 12.19 6.42
C VAL A 23 9.02 12.25 7.16
N ARG A 24 9.93 13.12 6.69
CA ARG A 24 11.28 13.23 7.25
C ARG A 24 11.26 13.57 8.74
N GLY A 25 11.89 12.73 9.56
CA GLY A 25 12.04 12.95 11.00
C GLY A 25 10.76 12.75 11.81
N ALA A 26 9.71 12.18 11.21
CA ALA A 26 8.53 11.75 11.96
C ALA A 26 8.79 10.42 12.66
N GLU A 27 8.31 10.30 13.90
CA GLU A 27 8.37 9.06 14.65
C GLU A 27 7.09 8.25 14.41
N PRO A 28 7.20 6.99 13.91
CA PRO A 28 6.06 6.10 13.80
C PRO A 28 5.49 5.75 15.19
N VAL A 29 4.17 5.74 15.30
CA VAL A 29 3.44 5.42 16.54
C VAL A 29 2.52 4.23 16.33
N TYR A 30 2.46 3.33 17.30
CA TYR A 30 1.46 2.27 17.31
C TYR A 30 0.13 2.84 17.79
N LEU A 31 -0.94 2.59 17.04
CA LEU A 31 -2.30 2.98 17.40
C LEU A 31 -3.19 1.75 17.48
N ASP A 32 -4.12 1.75 18.42
CA ASP A 32 -5.18 0.76 18.48
C ASP A 32 -6.20 1.02 17.37
N VAL A 33 -6.69 -0.08 16.80
CA VAL A 33 -7.80 -0.07 15.85
C VAL A 33 -9.08 -0.30 16.64
N GLN A 34 -9.98 0.69 16.60
CA GLN A 34 -11.30 0.64 17.23
C GLN A 34 -12.35 0.96 16.17
N PRO A 35 -12.76 -0.04 15.37
CA PRO A 35 -13.65 0.19 14.25
C PRO A 35 -14.99 0.77 14.68
N GLU A 36 -15.46 1.79 13.97
CA GLU A 36 -16.85 2.24 14.10
C GLU A 36 -17.80 1.23 13.45
N ALA A 37 -19.02 1.13 13.98
CA ALA A 37 -19.99 0.13 13.52
C ALA A 37 -20.34 0.27 12.02
N ASP A 38 -20.39 1.50 11.53
CA ASP A 38 -20.73 1.84 10.14
C ASP A 38 -19.50 2.10 9.26
N ALA A 39 -18.28 1.87 9.79
CA ALA A 39 -17.05 2.09 9.03
C ALA A 39 -16.84 1.00 7.98
N ILE A 40 -16.40 1.40 6.80
CA ILE A 40 -16.16 0.51 5.66
C ILE A 40 -14.65 0.22 5.55
N VAL A 41 -14.30 -1.04 5.31
CA VAL A 41 -12.91 -1.47 5.08
C VAL A 41 -12.32 -0.70 3.89
N HIS A 42 -11.06 -0.26 4.02
CA HIS A 42 -10.34 0.57 3.04
C HIS A 42 -10.83 2.02 2.84
N GLU A 43 -11.95 2.43 3.45
CA GLU A 43 -12.53 3.78 3.28
C GLU A 43 -12.15 4.71 4.44
N CYS A 44 -10.85 4.83 4.75
CA CYS A 44 -10.40 5.58 5.94
C CYS A 44 -10.80 7.07 5.95
N PHE A 45 -10.78 7.72 4.78
CA PHE A 45 -11.13 9.13 4.69
C PHE A 45 -12.64 9.38 4.93
N PRO A 46 -13.58 8.70 4.24
CA PRO A 46 -15.00 8.82 4.58
C PRO A 46 -15.33 8.43 6.00
N ASN A 47 -14.74 7.35 6.51
CA ASN A 47 -15.00 6.90 7.89
C ASN A 47 -14.67 8.01 8.89
N VAL A 48 -13.49 8.63 8.77
CA VAL A 48 -13.09 9.72 9.67
C VAL A 48 -13.89 11.00 9.42
N GLN A 49 -14.25 11.31 8.16
CA GLN A 49 -15.14 12.45 7.87
C GLN A 49 -16.51 12.28 8.53
N ALA A 50 -17.11 11.10 8.44
CA ALA A 50 -18.38 10.77 9.08
C ALA A 50 -18.26 10.87 10.61
N LYS A 51 -17.20 10.31 11.19
CA LYS A 51 -16.94 10.38 12.64
C LYS A 51 -16.78 11.81 13.13
N VAL A 52 -16.05 12.64 12.40
CA VAL A 52 -15.90 14.07 12.73
C VAL A 52 -17.23 14.81 12.64
N ALA A 53 -18.08 14.51 11.67
CA ALA A 53 -19.39 15.13 11.53
C ALA A 53 -20.37 14.73 12.65
N GLN A 54 -20.28 13.50 13.15
CA GLN A 54 -21.15 12.97 14.20
C GLN A 54 -20.69 13.40 15.60
N ASP A 55 -19.40 13.23 15.89
CA ASP A 55 -18.86 13.28 17.27
C ASP A 55 -17.85 14.42 17.48
N GLY A 56 -17.59 15.22 16.45
CA GLY A 56 -16.56 16.26 16.47
C GLY A 56 -15.15 15.69 16.41
N GLY A 57 -14.17 16.46 16.88
CA GLY A 57 -12.76 16.11 16.75
C GLY A 57 -12.18 16.52 15.40
N GLN A 58 -11.12 15.83 14.95
CA GLN A 58 -10.36 16.20 13.76
C GLN A 58 -9.87 14.98 12.99
N MET A 59 -9.70 15.13 11.68
CA MET A 59 -8.98 14.16 10.86
C MET A 59 -7.48 14.45 10.92
N LEU A 60 -6.67 13.43 11.20
CA LEU A 60 -5.23 13.48 10.99
C LEU A 60 -4.84 12.57 9.84
N CYS A 61 -4.31 13.18 8.77
CA CYS A 61 -3.71 12.44 7.66
C CYS A 61 -2.29 12.00 8.01
N GLY A 62 -1.85 10.92 7.38
CA GLY A 62 -0.51 10.38 7.54
C GLY A 62 -0.35 9.11 6.73
N TRP A 63 0.48 8.21 7.22
CA TRP A 63 0.79 6.96 6.53
C TRP A 63 0.65 5.78 7.47
N GLN A 64 -0.13 4.79 7.07
CA GLN A 64 -0.10 3.47 7.70
C GLN A 64 1.05 2.66 7.10
N LEU A 65 1.92 2.13 7.96
CA LEU A 65 3.02 1.27 7.55
C LEU A 65 2.60 -0.20 7.62
N TRP A 66 2.94 -0.91 6.56
CA TRP A 66 2.70 -2.33 6.36
C TRP A 66 4.03 -3.05 6.09
N GLU A 67 4.11 -4.30 6.49
CA GLU A 67 5.22 -5.19 6.16
C GLU A 67 4.70 -6.47 5.53
N TRP A 68 5.28 -6.85 4.39
CA TRP A 68 5.27 -8.22 3.91
C TRP A 68 6.61 -8.86 4.30
N PRO A 69 6.63 -9.78 5.28
CA PRO A 69 7.86 -10.34 5.83
C PRO A 69 8.84 -10.81 4.74
N HIS A 70 10.08 -10.33 4.82
CA HIS A 70 11.19 -10.63 3.89
C HIS A 70 11.01 -10.16 2.43
N VAL A 71 9.92 -9.46 2.12
CA VAL A 71 9.61 -8.96 0.77
C VAL A 71 9.75 -7.44 0.73
N LEU A 72 8.85 -6.70 1.37
CA LEU A 72 8.83 -5.24 1.30
C LEU A 72 8.20 -4.63 2.54
N VAL A 73 8.45 -3.32 2.71
CA VAL A 73 7.64 -2.45 3.56
C VAL A 73 6.91 -1.45 2.68
N GLU A 74 5.71 -1.08 3.08
CA GLU A 74 4.80 -0.23 2.32
C GLU A 74 4.18 0.84 3.22
N ALA A 75 4.08 2.06 2.73
CA ALA A 75 3.40 3.17 3.38
C ALA A 75 2.15 3.51 2.57
N GLU A 76 0.98 3.28 3.15
CA GLU A 76 -0.32 3.58 2.58
C GLU A 76 -0.84 4.91 3.13
N PHE A 77 -1.33 5.79 2.25
CA PHE A 77 -1.88 7.07 2.70
C PHE A 77 -3.16 6.83 3.50
N HIS A 78 -3.18 7.26 4.75
CA HIS A 78 -4.21 6.85 5.71
C HIS A 78 -4.71 8.03 6.54
N ALA A 79 -5.93 7.93 7.02
CA ALA A 79 -6.53 8.88 7.96
C ALA A 79 -6.94 8.20 9.25
N VAL A 80 -6.67 8.88 10.36
CA VAL A 80 -7.09 8.50 11.71
C VAL A 80 -7.87 9.65 12.36
N TRP A 81 -8.69 9.33 13.35
CA TRP A 81 -9.50 10.30 14.07
C TRP A 81 -8.76 10.79 15.32
N ILE A 82 -8.72 12.11 15.51
CA ILE A 82 -8.37 12.74 16.78
C ILE A 82 -9.69 13.08 17.49
N SER A 83 -9.94 12.46 18.63
CA SER A 83 -11.14 12.73 19.43
C SER A 83 -11.14 14.15 20.00
N PRO A 84 -12.30 14.69 20.44
CA PRO A 84 -12.36 16.01 21.09
C PRO A 84 -11.46 16.16 22.32
N VAL A 85 -11.12 15.04 22.99
CA VAL A 85 -10.22 15.01 24.15
C VAL A 85 -8.75 14.76 23.78
N GLY A 86 -8.44 14.63 22.47
CA GLY A 86 -7.08 14.55 21.94
C GLY A 86 -6.55 13.12 21.76
N GLU A 87 -7.39 12.09 21.86
CA GLU A 87 -6.97 10.71 21.64
C GLU A 87 -6.86 10.41 20.14
N LEU A 88 -5.81 9.69 19.76
CA LEU A 88 -5.54 9.31 18.37
C LEU A 88 -5.92 7.85 18.14
N VAL A 89 -6.93 7.60 17.30
CA VAL A 89 -7.51 6.26 17.12
C VAL A 89 -7.72 5.98 15.64
N ASP A 90 -7.37 4.76 15.22
CA ASP A 90 -7.78 4.27 13.90
C ASP A 90 -9.16 3.62 14.01
N ILE A 91 -10.14 4.24 13.37
CA ILE A 91 -11.54 3.79 13.37
C ILE A 91 -11.92 2.95 12.16
N THR A 92 -10.95 2.68 11.27
CA THR A 92 -11.21 1.94 10.03
C THR A 92 -10.96 0.45 10.24
N PRO A 93 -11.94 -0.43 10.00
CA PRO A 93 -11.74 -1.86 10.11
C PRO A 93 -10.67 -2.35 9.13
N LYS A 94 -9.87 -3.33 9.56
CA LYS A 94 -8.78 -3.91 8.75
C LYS A 94 -9.22 -5.23 8.13
N PRO A 95 -8.85 -5.51 6.86
CA PRO A 95 -9.34 -6.68 6.13
C PRO A 95 -9.07 -8.01 6.84
N GLU A 96 -7.90 -8.13 7.46
CA GLU A 96 -7.45 -9.35 8.14
C GLU A 96 -7.58 -9.24 9.68
N GLY A 97 -8.29 -8.21 10.16
CA GLY A 97 -8.61 -8.04 11.59
C GLY A 97 -7.46 -7.54 12.45
N GLU A 98 -6.47 -6.84 11.89
CA GLU A 98 -5.43 -6.17 12.69
C GLU A 98 -6.05 -5.25 13.75
N THR A 99 -5.66 -5.47 15.01
CA THR A 99 -6.13 -4.66 16.15
C THR A 99 -5.23 -3.47 16.45
N ARG A 100 -4.08 -3.37 15.76
CA ARG A 100 -3.14 -2.25 15.86
C ARG A 100 -2.51 -1.94 14.51
N ILE A 101 -2.22 -0.67 14.29
CA ILE A 101 -1.46 -0.18 13.13
C ILE A 101 -0.19 0.53 13.56
N LEU A 102 0.78 0.64 12.65
CA LEU A 102 1.93 1.52 12.80
C LEU A 102 1.70 2.75 11.91
N PHE A 103 1.57 3.92 12.51
CA PHE A 103 1.15 5.14 11.83
C PHE A 103 2.25 6.21 11.88
N VAL A 104 2.46 6.90 10.76
CA VAL A 104 3.35 8.05 10.65
C VAL A 104 2.49 9.30 10.41
N PRO A 105 2.30 10.17 11.42
CA PRO A 105 1.53 11.40 11.27
C PRO A 105 2.13 12.35 10.22
N ASP A 106 1.30 12.91 9.35
CA ASP A 106 1.66 14.01 8.46
C ASP A 106 0.67 15.17 8.59
N PRO A 107 0.84 16.05 9.59
CA PRO A 107 -0.10 17.14 9.85
C PRO A 107 -0.10 18.22 8.75
N ARG A 108 0.80 18.15 7.76
CA ARG A 108 0.82 19.08 6.63
C ARG A 108 0.01 18.57 5.44
N ARG A 109 -0.22 17.26 5.36
CA ARG A 109 -1.05 16.68 4.30
C ARG A 109 -2.53 16.84 4.59
N ARG A 110 -3.30 16.95 3.51
CA ARG A 110 -4.76 16.93 3.51
C ARG A 110 -5.20 15.92 2.47
N TYR A 111 -6.34 15.29 2.73
CA TYR A 111 -7.01 14.48 1.72
C TYR A 111 -7.79 15.39 0.78
N GLU A 112 -7.44 15.37 -0.50
CA GLU A 112 -8.04 16.23 -1.54
C GLU A 112 -8.95 15.43 -2.50
N GLY A 113 -9.37 14.22 -2.10
CA GLY A 113 -10.19 13.35 -2.95
C GLY A 113 -9.42 12.54 -4.01
N LEU A 114 -8.09 12.64 -4.00
CA LEU A 114 -7.21 11.98 -4.97
C LEU A 114 -6.64 10.69 -4.38
N ALA A 115 -6.61 9.62 -5.17
CA ALA A 115 -5.89 8.41 -4.81
C ALA A 115 -4.37 8.68 -4.81
N ILE A 116 -3.73 8.44 -3.68
CA ILE A 116 -2.28 8.59 -3.50
C ILE A 116 -1.63 7.21 -3.59
N ASP A 117 -0.59 7.06 -4.42
CA ASP A 117 0.15 5.80 -4.49
C ASP A 117 0.86 5.52 -3.17
N ASN A 118 0.94 4.24 -2.82
CA ASN A 118 1.68 3.80 -1.67
C ASN A 118 3.18 3.83 -1.98
N VAL A 119 3.98 4.25 -1.00
CA VAL A 119 5.44 4.21 -1.11
C VAL A 119 5.91 2.83 -0.69
N ARG A 120 6.58 2.11 -1.58
CA ARG A 120 7.03 0.73 -1.35
C ARG A 120 8.55 0.65 -1.38
N MET A 121 9.14 -0.02 -0.41
CA MET A 121 10.59 -0.27 -0.36
C MET A 121 10.89 -1.77 -0.25
N PRO A 122 11.79 -2.31 -1.09
CA PRO A 122 12.18 -3.71 -1.01
C PRO A 122 13.02 -3.95 0.26
N LEU A 123 12.77 -5.06 0.95
CA LEU A 123 13.56 -5.48 2.12
C LEU A 123 14.90 -6.12 1.74
N ARG A 124 15.07 -6.50 0.47
CA ARG A 124 16.28 -7.10 -0.08
C ARG A 124 16.44 -6.79 -1.55
N ASP A 125 17.67 -6.87 -2.04
CA ASP A 125 17.96 -6.74 -3.47
C ASP A 125 17.50 -8.01 -4.20
N ASP A 126 16.32 -7.95 -4.81
CA ASP A 126 15.74 -9.04 -5.62
C ASP A 126 14.91 -8.43 -6.75
N LEU A 127 15.23 -8.81 -7.98
CA LEU A 127 14.56 -8.29 -9.17
C LEU A 127 13.05 -8.57 -9.18
N LEU A 128 12.62 -9.69 -8.61
CA LEU A 128 11.21 -10.08 -8.56
C LEU A 128 10.40 -9.10 -7.67
N ILE A 129 10.99 -8.63 -6.56
CA ILE A 129 10.40 -7.62 -5.68
C ILE A 129 10.36 -6.26 -6.38
N LYS A 130 11.45 -5.87 -7.05
CA LYS A 130 11.51 -4.61 -7.80
C LYS A 130 10.45 -4.56 -8.89
N HIS A 131 10.29 -5.64 -9.65
CA HIS A 131 9.25 -5.76 -10.67
C HIS A 131 7.85 -5.71 -10.09
N PHE A 132 7.62 -6.31 -8.90
CA PHE A 132 6.33 -6.21 -8.22
C PHE A 132 6.00 -4.76 -7.87
N ILE A 133 6.97 -4.02 -7.31
CA ILE A 133 6.82 -2.59 -6.98
C ILE A 133 6.53 -1.78 -8.24
N GLN A 134 7.32 -1.94 -9.30
CA GLN A 134 7.13 -1.21 -10.57
C GLN A 134 5.75 -1.45 -11.19
N MET A 135 5.25 -2.69 -11.15
CA MET A 135 3.91 -3.00 -11.67
C MET A 135 2.81 -2.38 -10.81
N SER A 136 2.97 -2.37 -9.48
CA SER A 136 2.05 -1.69 -8.58
C SER A 136 2.01 -0.18 -8.82
N GLU A 137 3.16 0.47 -9.00
CA GLU A 137 3.26 1.90 -9.33
C GLU A 137 2.61 2.20 -10.69
N ALA A 138 2.84 1.35 -11.70
CA ALA A 138 2.26 1.50 -13.03
C ALA A 138 0.71 1.42 -13.01
N ILE A 139 0.14 0.55 -12.16
CA ILE A 139 -1.32 0.44 -11.97
C ILE A 139 -1.87 1.78 -11.47
N VAL A 140 -1.26 2.36 -10.45
CA VAL A 140 -1.72 3.65 -9.89
C VAL A 140 -1.55 4.78 -10.91
N GLN A 141 -0.47 4.80 -11.69
CA GLN A 141 -0.30 5.78 -12.77
C GLN A 141 -1.40 5.69 -13.85
N VAL A 142 -1.85 4.48 -14.18
CA VAL A 142 -2.96 4.28 -15.14
C VAL A 142 -4.29 4.70 -14.53
N MET A 143 -4.52 4.40 -13.25
CA MET A 143 -5.73 4.81 -12.52
C MET A 143 -5.80 6.32 -12.36
N ASN A 144 -4.68 7.00 -12.13
CA ASN A 144 -4.64 8.46 -11.92
C ASN A 144 -4.45 9.26 -13.22
N ARG A 145 -4.55 8.65 -14.41
CA ARG A 145 -4.26 9.34 -15.67
C ARG A 145 -5.35 10.35 -16.04
N GLY A 146 -4.96 11.60 -16.28
CA GLY A 146 -5.85 12.65 -16.79
C GLY A 146 -7.00 12.96 -15.82
N GLU A 147 -8.22 13.05 -16.34
CA GLU A 147 -9.43 13.35 -15.54
C GLU A 147 -9.76 12.28 -14.50
N ARG A 148 -9.17 11.08 -14.60
CA ARG A 148 -9.34 10.01 -13.61
C ARG A 148 -8.72 10.35 -12.26
N SER A 149 -7.69 11.20 -12.22
CA SER A 149 -7.06 11.64 -10.97
C SER A 149 -8.05 12.25 -9.99
N SER A 150 -9.07 12.97 -10.50
CA SER A 150 -10.12 13.63 -9.73
C SER A 150 -11.36 12.77 -9.45
N GLN A 151 -11.39 11.51 -9.88
CA GLN A 151 -12.53 10.62 -9.64
C GLN A 151 -12.40 9.96 -8.27
N TYR A 152 -13.43 10.15 -7.43
CA TYR A 152 -13.56 9.47 -6.15
C TYR A 152 -14.31 8.14 -6.33
N GLY A 153 -13.81 7.06 -5.73
CA GLY A 153 -14.45 5.74 -5.77
C GLY A 153 -14.08 4.91 -7.00
N GLU A 154 -15.08 4.35 -7.68
CA GLU A 154 -14.87 3.44 -8.81
C GLU A 154 -14.33 4.19 -10.04
N VAL A 155 -13.01 4.09 -10.28
CA VAL A 155 -12.35 4.66 -11.45
C VAL A 155 -12.51 3.74 -12.65
N SER A 156 -13.17 4.22 -13.71
CA SER A 156 -13.29 3.48 -14.96
C SER A 156 -12.01 3.55 -15.79
N VAL A 157 -11.36 2.40 -15.96
CA VAL A 157 -10.15 2.25 -16.77
C VAL A 157 -10.41 1.22 -17.88
N PRO A 158 -10.09 1.53 -19.15
CA PRO A 158 -10.19 0.56 -20.24
C PRO A 158 -9.42 -0.73 -19.89
N ALA A 159 -10.08 -1.88 -20.06
CA ALA A 159 -9.53 -3.17 -19.65
C ALA A 159 -8.16 -3.45 -20.29
N ASN A 160 -7.96 -3.03 -21.55
CA ASN A 160 -6.68 -3.20 -22.25
C ASN A 160 -5.52 -2.38 -21.67
N GLU A 161 -5.79 -1.30 -20.93
CA GLU A 161 -4.77 -0.50 -20.25
C GLU A 161 -4.37 -1.14 -18.91
N ILE A 162 -5.33 -1.64 -18.14
CA ILE A 162 -5.12 -2.06 -16.75
C ILE A 162 -4.89 -3.57 -16.59
N GLN A 163 -5.56 -4.39 -17.40
CA GLN A 163 -5.55 -5.85 -17.23
C GLN A 163 -4.15 -6.47 -17.39
N PRO A 164 -3.29 -6.05 -18.34
CA PRO A 164 -1.94 -6.58 -18.42
C PRO A 164 -1.10 -6.29 -17.18
N LEU A 165 -1.28 -5.10 -16.59
CA LEU A 165 -0.59 -4.70 -15.37
C LEU A 165 -1.06 -5.50 -14.16
N LEU A 166 -2.37 -5.68 -14.00
CA LEU A 166 -2.95 -6.49 -12.93
C LEU A 166 -2.48 -7.95 -13.03
N GLN A 167 -2.54 -8.54 -14.22
CA GLN A 167 -2.06 -9.91 -14.45
C GLN A 167 -0.57 -10.06 -14.13
N ALA A 168 0.26 -9.09 -14.53
CA ALA A 168 1.68 -9.09 -14.22
C ALA A 168 1.92 -8.95 -12.71
N ARG A 169 1.29 -7.98 -12.03
CA ARG A 169 1.39 -7.80 -10.58
C ARG A 169 0.96 -9.06 -9.82
N ASP A 170 -0.16 -9.67 -10.22
CA ASP A 170 -0.68 -10.87 -9.57
C ASP A 170 0.26 -12.07 -9.75
N PHE A 171 0.83 -12.27 -10.95
CA PHE A 171 1.85 -13.28 -11.18
C PHE A 171 3.09 -13.08 -10.30
N LEU A 172 3.54 -11.83 -10.16
CA LEU A 172 4.68 -11.47 -9.31
C LEU A 172 4.36 -11.69 -7.83
N GLY A 173 3.18 -11.28 -7.37
CA GLY A 173 2.70 -11.50 -6.01
C GLY A 173 2.61 -12.99 -5.67
N GLN A 174 2.05 -13.81 -6.57
CA GLN A 174 2.01 -15.27 -6.40
C GLN A 174 3.41 -15.89 -6.34
N SER A 175 4.34 -15.38 -7.17
CA SER A 175 5.73 -15.85 -7.15
C SER A 175 6.42 -15.52 -5.83
N LEU A 176 6.23 -14.30 -5.31
CA LEU A 176 6.74 -13.89 -3.99
C LEU A 176 6.11 -14.68 -2.86
N GLY A 177 4.79 -14.90 -2.89
CA GLY A 177 4.06 -15.70 -1.91
C GLY A 177 4.49 -17.17 -1.90
N ALA A 178 4.92 -17.70 -3.04
CA ALA A 178 5.53 -19.04 -3.14
C ALA A 178 7.01 -19.06 -2.69
N GLY A 179 7.56 -17.95 -2.17
CA GLY A 179 8.95 -17.85 -1.72
C GLY A 179 9.98 -17.83 -2.85
N LEU A 180 9.55 -17.63 -4.11
CA LEU A 180 10.46 -17.60 -5.25
C LEU A 180 11.31 -16.32 -5.26
N ARG A 181 12.46 -16.44 -5.93
CA ARG A 181 13.45 -15.37 -6.08
C ARG A 181 13.82 -15.21 -7.53
N GLU A 182 14.50 -14.12 -7.86
CA GLU A 182 14.90 -13.82 -9.24
C GLU A 182 15.71 -14.92 -9.96
N HIS A 183 16.42 -15.78 -9.22
CA HIS A 183 17.22 -16.89 -9.75
C HIS A 183 16.53 -18.25 -9.70
N ALA A 184 15.36 -18.34 -9.06
CA ALA A 184 14.56 -19.55 -9.03
C ALA A 184 13.93 -19.82 -10.41
N PRO A 185 13.55 -21.08 -10.71
CA PRO A 185 12.69 -21.38 -11.84
C PRO A 185 11.43 -20.51 -11.81
N CYS A 186 11.04 -20.01 -12.99
CA CYS A 186 9.89 -19.14 -13.12
C CYS A 186 8.59 -19.90 -12.80
N LEU A 187 7.67 -19.25 -12.08
CA LEU A 187 6.40 -19.84 -11.64
C LEU A 187 5.54 -20.38 -12.80
N CYS A 188 5.76 -19.90 -14.02
CA CYS A 188 5.03 -20.35 -15.21
C CYS A 188 5.37 -21.79 -15.66
N GLY A 189 6.31 -22.47 -15.02
CA GLY A 189 6.67 -23.86 -15.33
C GLY A 189 7.61 -24.05 -16.53
N SER A 190 8.18 -22.97 -17.08
CA SER A 190 9.10 -23.05 -18.24
C SER A 190 10.47 -23.68 -17.94
N GLY A 191 10.80 -23.91 -16.66
CA GLY A 191 12.13 -24.34 -16.21
C GLY A 191 13.22 -23.25 -16.29
N SER A 192 12.97 -22.14 -16.98
CA SER A 192 13.90 -21.00 -17.04
C SER A 192 13.89 -20.20 -15.74
N LYS A 193 15.03 -19.61 -15.35
CA LYS A 193 15.11 -18.67 -14.22
C LYS A 193 14.16 -17.48 -14.45
N TYR A 194 13.49 -17.01 -13.40
CA TYR A 194 12.56 -15.86 -13.48
C TYR A 194 13.12 -14.68 -14.28
N LYS A 195 14.34 -14.23 -13.94
CA LYS A 195 14.98 -13.07 -14.59
C LYS A 195 15.19 -13.23 -16.11
N ARG A 196 15.19 -14.46 -16.62
CA ARG A 196 15.33 -14.79 -18.05
C ARG A 196 14.00 -15.18 -18.72
N CYS A 197 12.91 -15.20 -17.96
CA CYS A 197 11.58 -15.57 -18.42
C CYS A 197 10.65 -14.34 -18.30
N HIS A 198 9.64 -14.38 -17.41
CA HIS A 198 8.74 -13.26 -17.17
C HIS A 198 9.47 -12.00 -16.70
N GLY A 199 10.60 -12.11 -15.98
CA GLY A 199 11.42 -10.95 -15.64
C GLY A 199 11.90 -10.18 -16.88
N ALA A 200 12.31 -10.87 -17.94
CA ALA A 200 12.70 -10.23 -19.20
C ALA A 200 11.52 -9.62 -19.97
N GLN A 201 10.27 -10.06 -19.68
CA GLN A 201 9.07 -9.47 -20.26
C GLN A 201 8.70 -8.17 -19.54
N VAL A 202 8.78 -8.16 -18.20
CA VAL A 202 8.59 -6.95 -17.38
C VAL A 202 9.61 -5.87 -17.77
N GLU A 203 10.88 -6.23 -17.88
CA GLU A 203 11.94 -5.32 -18.35
C GLU A 203 11.63 -4.72 -19.72
N ARG A 204 11.05 -5.50 -20.64
CA ARG A 204 10.66 -5.01 -21.97
C ARG A 204 9.43 -4.10 -21.92
N PHE A 205 8.56 -4.27 -20.94
CA PHE A 205 7.38 -3.43 -20.75
C PHE A 205 7.78 -2.00 -20.38
N PHE A 206 8.74 -1.82 -19.46
CA PHE A 206 9.17 -0.51 -18.97
C PHE A 206 10.28 0.19 -19.78
N ARG A 207 10.83 -0.46 -20.81
CA ARG A 207 11.82 0.13 -21.73
C ARG A 207 11.20 0.88 -22.92
N ARG A 208 9.88 0.86 -23.03
CA ARG A 208 9.12 1.55 -24.09
C ARG A 208 8.69 2.92 -23.59
#